data_AF-E8LL29-F1
#
_entry.id   AF-E8LL29-F1
#
_cell.length_a   1.000
_cell.length_b   1.000
_cell.length_c   1.000
_cell.angle_alpha   90.00
_cell.angle_beta   90.00
_cell.angle_gamma   90.00
#
_symmetry.space_group_name_H-M   'P 1'
#
loop_
_entity.id
_entity.type
_entity.pdbx_description
1 polymer ?
#
loop_
_entity_poly.entity_id
_entity_poly.type
_entity_poly.pdbx_seq_one_letter_code
_entity_poly.pdbx_strand_id
1 'polypeptide(L)'
;MIEVYDIFQIFIVTYQKQDFFSNDSHNLTLYLKKHQPANENVFLGLVTCVNRSLKHKYFWGDSISSKKIKSDVIMLPVKKDKPNFATMDTLISAIKKLVIKDVVEYTNNKIKATKQAIAH
;
A
#
# COMPACT_ATOMS: atom_id res chain seq x y z
N MET A 1 -5.96 -3.92 8.09
CA MET A 1 -5.21 -3.10 9.06
C MET A 1 -4.00 -2.50 8.35
N ILE A 2 -3.55 -1.29 8.66
CA ILE A 2 -2.27 -0.76 8.13
C ILE A 2 -1.24 -0.88 9.23
N GLU A 3 -0.07 -1.42 8.89
CA GLU A 3 1.06 -1.52 9.78
C GLU A 3 2.18 -0.62 9.29
N VAL A 4 2.88 -0.01 10.24
CA VAL A 4 4.03 0.85 10.00
C VAL A 4 5.22 0.26 10.74
N TYR A 5 6.30 -0.02 10.03
CA TYR A 5 7.54 -0.53 10.60
C TYR A 5 8.63 0.53 10.59
N ASP A 6 9.55 0.39 11.54
CA ASP A 6 10.86 1.02 11.53
C ASP A 6 11.93 -0.09 11.62
N ILE A 7 12.24 -0.72 10.49
CA ILE A 7 13.27 -1.77 10.44
C ILE A 7 14.60 -1.11 10.09
N PHE A 8 15.42 -0.84 11.12
CA PHE A 8 16.84 -0.43 11.10
C PHE A 8 17.31 0.70 10.14
N GLN A 9 16.46 1.30 9.31
CA GLN A 9 16.77 2.51 8.52
C GLN A 9 15.60 3.06 7.69
N ILE A 10 14.46 2.36 7.57
CA ILE A 10 13.46 2.68 6.53
C ILE A 10 12.05 2.67 7.12
N PHE A 11 11.35 3.81 6.99
CA PHE A 11 9.91 3.90 7.20
C PHE A 11 9.17 3.07 6.15
N ILE A 12 8.53 1.99 6.61
CA ILE A 12 7.78 1.08 5.75
C ILE A 12 6.33 1.07 6.20
N VAL A 13 5.41 1.13 5.25
CA VAL A 13 3.97 1.08 5.51
C VAL A 13 3.39 -0.08 4.69
N THR A 14 2.70 -1.01 5.34
CA THR A 14 2.10 -2.18 4.70
C THR A 14 0.62 -2.30 5.06
N TYR A 15 -0.10 -3.05 4.23
CA TYR A 15 -1.44 -3.51 4.54
C TYR A 15 -1.38 -4.97 4.97
N GLN A 16 -1.98 -5.27 6.13
CA GLN A 16 -2.14 -6.62 6.64
C GLN A 16 -3.60 -7.04 6.55
N LYS A 17 -3.85 -8.14 5.81
CA LYS A 17 -5.17 -8.76 5.63
C LYS A 17 -5.50 -9.75 6.75
N GLN A 18 -4.51 -10.48 7.22
CA GLN A 18 -4.63 -11.52 8.23
C GLN A 18 -4.05 -11.02 9.55
N ASP A 19 -4.48 -11.65 10.65
CA ASP A 19 -3.89 -11.39 11.97
C ASP A 19 -2.44 -11.87 11.99
N PHE A 20 -1.60 -11.13 12.69
CA PHE A 20 -0.17 -11.42 12.77
C PHE A 20 0.36 -10.98 14.15
N PHE A 21 1.54 -11.51 14.51
CA PHE A 21 2.27 -11.06 15.69
C PHE A 21 3.36 -10.09 15.28
N SER A 22 3.29 -8.85 15.77
CA SER A 22 4.43 -7.95 15.68
C SER A 22 5.51 -8.39 16.65
N ASN A 23 6.70 -8.71 16.14
CA ASN A 23 7.86 -9.07 16.96
C ASN A 23 8.68 -7.85 17.41
N ASP A 24 8.32 -6.65 16.98
CA ASP A 24 9.04 -5.41 17.25
C ASP A 24 8.10 -4.38 17.94
N SER A 25 8.61 -3.72 18.97
CA SER A 25 7.90 -2.70 19.74
C SER A 25 7.79 -1.37 18.98
N HIS A 26 8.60 -1.18 17.93
CA HIS A 26 8.56 -0.01 17.06
C HIS A 26 7.49 -0.11 15.96
N ASN A 27 6.86 -1.27 15.77
CA ASN A 27 5.77 -1.40 14.82
C ASN A 27 4.49 -0.78 15.36
N LEU A 28 3.89 0.07 14.53
CA LEU A 28 2.66 0.77 14.86
C LEU A 28 1.54 0.30 13.96
N THR A 29 0.39 0.09 14.58
CA THR A 29 -0.82 -0.24 13.85
C THR A 29 -1.72 0.98 13.68
N LEU A 30 -2.16 1.23 12.46
CA LEU A 30 -3.14 2.25 12.12
C LEU A 30 -4.49 1.61 11.78
N TYR A 31 -5.50 2.04 12.52
CA TYR A 31 -6.91 1.67 12.33
C TYR A 31 -7.73 2.88 11.90
N LEU A 32 -8.72 2.64 11.05
CA LEU A 32 -9.74 3.65 10.77
C LEU A 32 -10.58 3.89 12.04
N LYS A 33 -10.70 5.15 12.47
CA LYS A 33 -11.43 5.51 13.71
C LYS A 33 -12.92 5.12 13.69
N LYS A 34 -13.50 4.90 12.52
CA LYS A 34 -14.90 4.49 12.33
C LYS A 34 -14.93 3.24 11.47
N HIS A 35 -15.93 2.38 11.70
CA HIS A 35 -16.26 1.25 10.83
C HIS A 35 -16.75 1.75 9.47
N GLN A 36 -15.85 2.31 8.67
CA GLN A 36 -16.11 2.63 7.28
C GLN A 36 -15.85 1.37 6.45
N PRO A 37 -16.69 1.09 5.44
CA PRO A 37 -16.42 -0.01 4.53
C PRO A 37 -15.09 0.26 3.82
N ALA A 38 -14.07 -0.50 4.17
CA ALA A 38 -12.76 -0.45 3.57
C ALA A 38 -12.43 -1.85 3.07
N ASN A 39 -12.32 -1.99 1.75
CA ASN A 39 -11.82 -3.20 1.13
C ASN A 39 -10.28 -3.13 1.01
N GLU A 40 -9.68 -4.20 0.50
CA GLU A 40 -8.24 -4.29 0.30
C GLU A 40 -7.68 -3.12 -0.54
N ASN A 41 -8.34 -2.74 -1.63
CA ASN A 41 -7.88 -1.66 -2.49
C ASN A 41 -7.89 -0.30 -1.78
N VAL A 42 -8.90 -0.04 -0.96
CA VAL A 42 -8.96 1.17 -0.13
C VAL A 42 -7.76 1.20 0.82
N PHE A 43 -7.44 0.08 1.48
CA PHE A 43 -6.26 0.01 2.34
C PHE A 43 -4.94 0.20 1.59
N LEU A 44 -4.79 -0.40 0.40
CA LEU A 44 -3.61 -0.17 -0.46
C LEU A 44 -3.48 1.30 -0.90
N GLY A 45 -4.61 1.95 -1.19
CA GLY A 45 -4.65 3.39 -1.46
C GLY A 45 -4.23 4.21 -0.25
N LEU A 46 -4.72 3.88 0.94
CA LEU A 46 -4.33 4.53 2.20
C LEU A 46 -2.84 4.33 2.51
N VAL A 47 -2.31 3.11 2.36
CA VAL A 47 -0.86 2.82 2.47
C VAL A 47 -0.07 3.75 1.55
N THR A 48 -0.51 3.89 0.29
CA THR A 48 0.12 4.78 -0.68
C THR A 48 0.11 6.24 -0.21
N CYS A 49 -1.02 6.72 0.30
CA CYS A 49 -1.14 8.08 0.83
C CYS A 49 -0.25 8.34 2.04
N VAL A 50 -0.23 7.42 3.01
CA VAL A 50 0.63 7.51 4.21
C VAL A 50 2.10 7.53 3.79
N ASN A 51 2.49 6.58 2.94
CA ASN A 51 3.86 6.47 2.46
C ASN A 51 4.29 7.74 1.71
N ARG A 52 3.47 8.24 0.77
CA ARG A 52 3.76 9.47 0.04
C ARG A 52 3.91 10.68 0.95
N SER A 53 3.09 10.76 2.00
CA SER A 53 3.06 11.92 2.89
C SER A 53 4.18 11.88 3.93
N LEU A 54 4.58 10.71 4.43
CA LEU A 54 5.43 10.59 5.63
C LEU A 54 6.79 9.94 5.39
N LYS A 55 7.05 9.32 4.23
CA LYS A 55 8.32 8.63 3.96
C LYS A 55 9.56 9.50 4.13
N HIS A 56 9.44 10.80 3.83
CA HIS A 56 10.55 11.75 3.95
C HIS A 56 10.73 12.30 5.37
N LYS A 57 9.77 12.04 6.28
CA LYS A 57 9.75 12.60 7.62
C LYS A 57 10.53 11.76 8.62
N TYR A 58 10.38 10.44 8.55
CA TYR A 58 10.99 9.51 9.48
C TYR A 58 12.26 8.90 8.87
N PHE A 59 13.34 8.93 9.66
CA PHE A 59 14.65 8.39 9.28
C PHE A 59 15.40 7.95 10.55
N TRP A 60 16.59 7.37 10.41
CA TRP A 60 17.35 6.76 11.50
C TRP A 60 17.57 7.66 12.75
N GLY A 61 17.67 8.97 12.58
CA GLY A 61 17.80 9.93 13.69
C GLY A 61 16.47 10.46 14.25
N ASP A 62 15.36 10.16 13.58
CA ASP A 62 14.01 10.61 13.94
C ASP A 62 13.00 9.48 13.71
N SER A 63 13.04 8.46 14.58
CA SER A 63 12.14 7.32 14.52
C SER A 63 10.69 7.70 14.80
N ILE A 64 9.79 6.92 14.20
CA ILE A 64 8.35 7.04 14.42
C ILE A 64 7.96 6.61 15.83
N SER A 65 6.92 7.25 16.38
CA SER A 65 6.27 6.79 17.59
C SER A 65 4.78 7.05 17.55
N SER A 66 4.03 6.31 18.38
CA SER A 66 2.58 6.48 18.53
C SER A 66 2.18 7.90 18.95
N LYS A 67 3.08 8.65 19.58
CA LYS A 67 2.87 10.07 19.94
C LYS A 67 3.13 10.99 18.74
N LYS A 68 4.23 10.81 18.01
CA LYS A 68 4.60 11.67 16.87
C LYS A 68 3.60 11.59 15.72
N ILE A 69 3.22 10.37 15.34
CA ILE A 69 2.34 10.17 14.17
C ILE A 69 0.93 10.76 14.35
N LYS A 70 0.49 11.00 15.59
CA LYS A 70 -0.82 11.63 15.87
C LYS A 70 -0.91 13.09 15.45
N SER A 71 0.22 13.80 15.39
CA SER A 71 0.28 15.19 14.91
C SER A 71 0.54 15.30 13.41
N ASP A 72 0.79 14.17 12.74
CA ASP A 72 1.09 14.17 11.32
C ASP A 72 -0.17 14.35 10.47
N VAL A 73 0.00 15.05 9.36
CA VAL A 73 -1.03 15.26 8.36
C VAL A 73 -0.65 14.48 7.11
N ILE A 74 -1.59 13.69 6.61
CA ILE A 74 -1.45 12.94 5.36
C ILE A 74 -2.42 13.50 4.32
N MET A 75 -2.01 13.50 3.05
CA MET A 75 -2.88 13.87 1.95
C MET A 75 -3.67 12.67 1.45
N LEU A 76 -4.99 12.83 1.35
CA LEU A 76 -5.92 11.83 0.81
C LEU A 76 -6.66 12.42 -0.40
N PRO A 77 -7.10 11.60 -1.37
CA PRO A 77 -8.18 11.99 -2.28
C PRO A 77 -9.41 12.42 -1.48
N VAL A 78 -9.96 13.59 -1.79
CA VAL A 78 -11.12 14.18 -1.10
C VAL A 78 -12.26 14.42 -2.09
N LYS A 79 -13.49 14.20 -1.64
CA LYS A 79 -14.72 14.58 -2.35
C LYS A 79 -15.74 15.08 -1.32
N LYS A 80 -16.23 16.30 -1.48
CA LYS A 80 -17.15 16.96 -0.53
C LYS A 80 -16.60 16.95 0.92
N ASP A 81 -15.34 17.37 1.07
CA ASP A 81 -14.62 17.45 2.35
C ASP A 81 -14.49 16.14 3.13
N LYS A 82 -14.68 15.01 2.46
CA LYS A 82 -14.52 13.67 3.03
C LYS A 82 -13.53 12.85 2.20
N PRO A 83 -12.77 11.92 2.83
CA PRO A 83 -11.95 10.97 2.10
C PRO A 83 -12.76 10.23 1.03
N ASN A 84 -12.24 10.23 -0.20
CA ASN A 84 -12.89 9.59 -1.34
C ASN A 84 -12.33 8.18 -1.57
N PHE A 85 -12.86 7.22 -0.79
CA PHE A 85 -12.45 5.82 -0.88
C PHE A 85 -12.84 5.15 -2.21
N ALA A 86 -13.92 5.59 -2.85
CA ALA A 86 -14.32 5.07 -4.15
C ALA A 86 -13.25 5.37 -5.23
N THR A 87 -12.64 6.55 -5.18
CA THR A 87 -11.52 6.89 -6.07
C THR A 87 -10.29 6.03 -5.78
N MET A 88 -9.94 5.78 -4.51
CA MET A 88 -8.83 4.87 -4.18
C MET A 88 -9.09 3.45 -4.72
N ASP A 89 -10.29 2.92 -4.49
CA ASP A 89 -10.68 1.59 -4.95
C ASP A 89 -10.61 1.46 -6.47
N THR A 90 -11.13 2.47 -7.19
CA THR A 90 -11.11 2.51 -8.66
C THR A 90 -9.68 2.57 -9.20
N LEU A 91 -8.84 3.45 -8.66
CA LEU A 91 -7.46 3.62 -9.11
C LEU A 91 -6.63 2.36 -8.88
N ILE A 92 -6.69 1.78 -7.68
CA ILE A 92 -5.95 0.56 -7.35
C ILE A 92 -6.47 -0.62 -8.19
N SER A 93 -7.79 -0.73 -8.39
CA SER A 93 -8.37 -1.74 -9.28
C SER A 93 -7.88 -1.60 -10.72
N ALA A 94 -7.82 -0.38 -11.25
CA ALA A 94 -7.32 -0.13 -12.59
C ALA A 94 -5.84 -0.51 -12.72
N ILE A 95 -5.00 -0.11 -11.76
CA ILE A 95 -3.58 -0.48 -11.72
C ILE A 95 -3.40 -2.00 -11.67
N LYS A 96 -4.13 -2.70 -10.79
CA LYS A 96 -4.10 -4.17 -10.71
C LYS A 96 -4.45 -4.82 -12.05
N LYS A 97 -5.50 -4.33 -12.73
CA LYS A 97 -5.92 -4.85 -14.05
C LYS A 97 -4.87 -4.60 -15.13
N LEU A 98 -4.23 -3.42 -15.15
CA LEU A 98 -3.15 -3.12 -16.09
C LEU A 98 -1.96 -4.06 -15.89
N VAL A 99 -1.51 -4.23 -14.64
CA VAL A 99 -0.39 -5.15 -14.33
C VAL A 99 -0.71 -6.59 -14.74
N ILE A 100 -1.93 -7.08 -14.45
CA ILE A 100 -2.34 -8.44 -14.86
C ILE A 100 -2.32 -8.58 -16.39
N LYS A 101 -2.82 -7.57 -17.12
CA LYS A 101 -2.79 -7.56 -18.58
C LYS A 101 -1.35 -7.66 -19.11
N ASP A 102 -0.45 -6.84 -18.60
CA ASP A 102 0.95 -6.81 -19.05
C ASP A 102 1.67 -8.15 -18.77
N VAL A 103 1.40 -8.77 -17.61
CA VAL A 103 1.93 -10.09 -17.26
C VAL A 103 1.42 -11.17 -18.23
N VAL A 104 0.12 -11.16 -18.55
CA VAL A 104 -0.49 -12.12 -19.48
C VAL A 104 0.10 -11.96 -20.89
N GLU A 105 0.25 -10.72 -21.37
CA GLU A 105 0.87 -10.45 -22.67
C GLU A 105 2.32 -10.94 -22.72
N TYR A 106 3.10 -10.66 -21.68
CA TYR A 106 4.48 -11.17 -21.56
C TYR A 106 4.54 -12.70 -21.61
N THR A 107 3.69 -13.40 -20.84
CA THR A 107 3.64 -14.87 -20.82
C THR A 107 3.25 -15.44 -22.19
N ASN A 108 2.26 -14.85 -22.87
CA ASN A 108 1.83 -15.28 -24.19
C ASN A 108 2.95 -15.14 -25.23
N ASN A 109 3.68 -14.01 -25.20
CA ASN A 109 4.82 -13.78 -26.09
C ASN A 109 5.92 -14.83 -25.86
N LYS A 110 6.21 -15.16 -24.60
CA LYS A 110 7.19 -16.19 -24.25
C LYS A 110 6.77 -17.58 -24.76
N ILE A 111 5.51 -17.96 -24.56
CA ILE A 111 4.97 -19.23 -25.06
C ILE A 111 5.07 -19.31 -26.58
N LYS A 112 4.72 -18.21 -27.28
CA LYS A 112 4.81 -18.14 -28.75
C LYS A 112 6.24 -18.34 -29.24
N ALA A 113 7.21 -17.65 -28.64
CA ALA A 113 8.62 -17.78 -28.99
C ALA A 113 9.13 -19.21 -28.76
N THR A 114 8.77 -19.85 -27.64
CA THR A 114 9.15 -21.24 -27.37
C THR A 114 8.54 -22.22 -28.37
N LYS A 115 7.27 -22.05 -28.75
CA LYS A 115 6.62 -22.89 -29.78
C LYS A 115 7.30 -22.75 -31.15
N GLN A 116 7.73 -21.54 -31.52
CA GLN A 116 8.45 -21.31 -32.77
C GLN A 116 9.83 -22.00 -32.77
N ALA A 117 10.56 -21.96 -31.64
CA ALA A 117 11.88 -22.58 -31.54
C ALA A 117 11.86 -24.13 -31.57
N ILE A 118 10.77 -24.76 -31.12
CA ILE A 118 10.61 -26.24 -31.13
C ILE A 118 10.12 -26.74 -32.51
N ALA A 119 9.48 -25.87 -33.30
CA ALA A 119 8.97 -26.21 -34.62
C ALA A 119 10.04 -26.19 -35.74
N HIS A 120 11.28 -25.82 -35.39
CA HIS A 120 12.47 -25.86 -36.25
C HIS A 120 13.39 -27.00 -35.80
#